data_AF-A0A0J9BP90-F1
#
_entry.id   AF-A0A0J9BP90-F1
#
_cell.length_a   1.000
_cell.length_b   1.000
_cell.length_c   1.000
_cell.angle_alpha   90.00
_cell.angle_beta   90.00
_cell.angle_gamma   90.00
#
_symmetry.space_group_name_H-M   'P 1'
#
loop_
_entity.id
_entity.type
_entity.pdbx_description
1 polymer ?
#
loop_
_entity_poly.entity_id
_entity_poly.type
_entity_poly.pdbx_seq_one_letter_code
_entity_poly.pdbx_strand_id
1 'polypeptide(L)' 'MANLSNIQMNNVPMDLFIKGQMAVEKINAVQEYVNSAKYTDDNVIFSILGVKKKEQQEAGNDASIPL' A
#
# COMPACT_ATOMS: atom_id res chain seq x y z
N MET A 1 25.68 7.55 26.75
CA MET A 1 24.48 6.73 27.02
C MET A 1 23.30 7.38 26.32
N ALA A 2 22.45 6.58 25.66
CA ALA A 2 21.47 7.02 24.68
C ALA A 2 20.54 8.12 25.22
N ASN A 3 20.38 9.18 24.43
CA ASN A 3 19.35 10.19 24.63
C ASN A 3 18.02 9.51 24.29
N LEU A 4 17.37 8.90 25.29
CA LEU A 4 16.01 8.36 25.19
C LEU A 4 15.10 9.55 24.91
N SER A 5 14.98 9.88 23.63
CA SER A 5 14.01 10.83 23.13
C SER A 5 12.68 10.40 23.72
N ASN A 6 12.01 11.30 24.46
CA ASN A 6 10.66 11.06 24.96
C ASN A 6 9.81 10.50 23.82
N ILE A 7 9.58 9.19 23.81
CA ILE A 7 8.65 8.57 22.89
C ILE A 7 7.29 8.99 23.42
N GLN A 8 6.81 10.15 22.98
CA GLN A 8 5.41 10.50 23.11
C GLN A 8 4.66 9.43 22.32
N MET A 9 4.07 8.47 23.03
CA MET A 9 3.00 7.66 22.47
C MET A 9 1.84 8.62 22.21
N ASN A 10 1.87 9.26 21.05
CA ASN A 10 0.72 9.99 20.55
C ASN A 10 -0.43 8.98 20.51
N ASN A 11 -1.59 9.35 21.06
CA ASN A 11 -2.80 8.56 20.94
C ASN A 11 -3.21 8.51 19.46
N VAL A 12 -2.64 7.56 18.73
CA VAL A 12 -3.01 7.26 17.35
C VAL A 12 -4.34 6.50 17.40
N PRO A 13 -5.38 6.94 16.66
CA PRO A 13 -6.61 6.17 16.55
C PRO A 13 -6.30 4.72 16.15
N MET A 14 -6.91 3.75 16.83
CA MET A 14 -6.63 2.32 16.61
C MET A 14 -6.77 1.93 15.13
N ASP A 15 -7.79 2.44 14.43
CA ASP A 15 -7.97 2.23 12.99
C ASP A 15 -6.77 2.71 12.16
N LEU A 16 -6.21 3.88 12.49
CA LEU A 16 -5.03 4.41 11.80
C LEU A 16 -3.79 3.58 12.10
N PHE A 17 -3.64 3.12 13.34
CA PHE A 17 -2.55 2.23 13.72
C PHE A 17 -2.61 0.91 12.95
N ILE A 18 -3.78 0.27 12.87
CA ILE A 18 -3.99 -0.99 12.14
C ILE A 18 -3.74 -0.80 10.64
N LYS A 19 -4.21 0.30 10.05
CA LYS A 19 -3.90 0.67 8.66
C LYS A 19 -2.39 0.83 8.44
N GLY A 20 -1.70 1.45 9.39
CA GLY A 20 -0.24 1.60 9.37
C GLY A 20 0.48 0.25 9.39
N GLN A 21 0.10 -0.66 10.29
CA GLN A 21 0.68 -2.01 10.36
C GLN A 21 0.46 -2.78 9.05
N MET A 22 -0.76 -2.78 8.53
CA MET A 22 -1.07 -3.45 7.27
C MET A 22 -0.32 -2.84 6.06
N ALA A 23 -0.05 -1.53 6.07
CA ALA A 23 0.76 -0.89 5.04
C ALA A 23 2.22 -1.36 5.11
N VAL A 24 2.79 -1.49 6.31
CA VAL A 24 4.15 -2.01 6.52
C VAL A 24 4.27 -3.45 6.04
N GLU A 25 3.30 -4.31 6.37
CA GLU A 25 3.29 -5.71 5.90
C GLU A 25 3.28 -5.81 4.36
N LYS A 26 2.45 -5.01 3.70
CA LYS A 26 2.39 -4.97 2.23
C LYS A 26 3.70 -4.49 1.61
N ILE A 27 4.33 -3.47 2.18
CA ILE A 27 5.65 -2.98 1.72
C ILE A 27 6.70 -4.07 1.85
N ASN A 28 6.73 -4.78 2.98
CA ASN A 28 7.68 -5.87 3.21
C ASN A 28 7.47 -7.01 2.21
N ALA A 29 6.22 -7.39 1.93
CA ALA A 29 5.89 -8.42 0.94
C ALA A 29 6.30 -8.02 -0.49
N VAL A 30 6.11 -6.75 -0.87
CA VAL A 30 6.62 -6.23 -2.16
C VAL A 30 8.15 -6.32 -2.20
N GLN A 31 8.83 -5.92 -1.12
CA GLN A 31 10.28 -5.96 -1.06
C GLN A 31 10.82 -7.39 -1.16
N GLU A 32 10.19 -8.35 -0.48
CA GLU A 32 10.54 -9.77 -0.58
C GLU A 32 10.34 -10.32 -2.00
N TYR A 33 9.25 -9.94 -2.67
CA TYR A 33 9.01 -10.29 -4.06
C TYR A 33 10.08 -9.70 -4.99
N VAL A 34 10.36 -8.40 -4.88
CA VAL A 34 11.37 -7.72 -5.72
C VAL A 34 12.76 -8.32 -5.51
N ASN A 35 13.12 -8.67 -4.28
CA ASN A 35 14.41 -9.28 -3.97
C ASN A 35 14.56 -10.71 -4.51
N SER A 36 13.47 -11.46 -4.65
CA SER A 36 13.47 -12.85 -5.12
C SER A 36 13.22 -12.99 -6.63
N ALA A 37 12.58 -12.01 -7.25
CA ALA A 37 12.26 -12.03 -8.67
C ALA A 37 13.46 -11.63 -9.54
N LYS A 38 13.69 -12.39 -10.63
CA LYS A 38 14.68 -12.04 -11.66
C LYS A 38 14.27 -10.79 -12.46
N TYR A 39 12.97 -10.60 -12.65
CA TYR A 39 12.35 -9.43 -13.26
C TYR A 39 11.05 -9.13 -12.51
N THR A 40 10.78 -7.86 -12.25
CA THR A 40 9.59 -7.42 -11.50
C THR A 40 8.37 -7.38 -12.42
N ASP A 41 7.25 -7.94 -11.95
CA ASP A 41 5.93 -7.83 -12.59
C ASP A 41 5.04 -6.88 -11.78
N ASP A 42 4.64 -5.78 -12.43
CA ASP A 42 3.76 -4.76 -11.86
C ASP A 42 2.44 -5.36 -11.38
N ASN A 43 1.86 -6.32 -12.09
CA ASN A 43 0.58 -6.92 -11.71
C ASN A 43 0.69 -7.66 -10.36
N VAL A 44 1.84 -8.31 -10.11
CA VAL A 44 2.11 -8.97 -8.85
C VAL A 44 2.27 -7.94 -7.73
N ILE A 45 3.00 -6.85 -7.99
CA ILE A 45 3.16 -5.74 -7.03
C ILE A 45 1.81 -5.11 -6.69
N PHE A 46 0.98 -4.78 -7.70
CA PHE A 46 -0.36 -4.23 -7.51
C PHE A 46 -1.29 -5.19 -6.75
N SER A 47 -1.16 -6.50 -7.00
CA SER A 47 -1.89 -7.55 -6.27
C SER A 47 -1.50 -7.61 -4.80
N ILE A 48 -0.20 -7.55 -4.48
CA ILE A 48 0.31 -7.52 -3.09
C ILE A 48 -0.18 -6.26 -2.37
N LEU A 49 -0.11 -5.10 -3.03
CA LEU A 49 -0.59 -3.85 -2.46
C LEU A 49 -2.13 -3.80 -2.32
N GLY A 50 -2.84 -4.67 -3.04
CA GLY A 50 -4.31 -4.70 -3.08
C GLY A 50 -4.90 -3.48 -3.77
N VAL A 51 -4.20 -2.91 -4.75
CA VAL A 51 -4.62 -1.75 -5.51
C VAL A 51 -4.78 -2.10 -6.99
N LYS A 52 -5.81 -1.56 -7.64
CA LYS A 52 -6.03 -1.80 -9.08
C LYS A 52 -5.03 -0.97 -9.90
N LYS A 53 -4.45 -1.59 -10.93
CA LYS A 53 -3.62 -0.89 -11.92
C LYS A 53 -4.47 0.15 -12.65
N LYS A 54 -3.96 1.37 -12.81
CA LYS A 54 -4.70 2.49 -13.47
C LYS A 54 -4.98 2.27 -14.96
N GLU A 55 -4.36 1.29 -15.60
CA GLU A 55 -4.61 0.94 -17.02
C GLU A 55 -6.01 0.35 -17.29
N GLN A 56 -6.81 0.08 -16.26
CA GLN A 56 -8.22 -0.34 -16.42
C GLN A 56 -9.25 0.74 -16.05
N GLN A 57 -8.84 2.01 -15.91
CA GLN A 57 -9.79 3.11 -15.70
C GLN A 57 -10.34 3.75 -17.00
N GLU A 58 -9.85 3.37 -18.19
CA GLU A 58 -10.27 3.98 -19.46
C GLU A 58 -11.29 3.19 -20.30
N ALA A 59 -11.91 2.11 -19.78
CA ALA A 59 -12.86 1.32 -20.57
C ALA A 59 -14.18 0.95 -19.86
N GLY A 60 -14.59 1.65 -18.79
CA GLY A 60 -15.79 1.19 -18.08
C GLY A 60 -16.44 2.12 -17.05
N ASN A 61 -16.22 3.43 -17.10
CA ASN A 61 -17.10 4.36 -16.38
C ASN A 61 -17.65 5.41 -17.35
N ASP A 62 -18.70 4.97 -18.03
CA ASP A 62 -19.88 5.75 -18.39
C ASP A 62 -19.67 7.02 -19.21
N ALA A 63 -19.59 6.80 -20.53
CA ALA A 63 -20.22 7.68 -21.48
C ALA A 63 -21.75 7.69 -21.25
N SER A 64 -22.24 8.52 -20.32
CA SER A 64 -23.58 9.13 -20.34
C SER A 64 -23.83 9.95 -19.08
N ILE A 65 -23.72 11.27 -19.19
CA ILE A 65 -24.60 12.16 -18.42
C ILE A 65 -25.55 12.79 -19.43
N PRO A 66 -26.83 12.37 -19.46
CA PRO A 66 -27.91 13.24 -19.87
C PRO A 66 -28.81 13.50 -18.66
N LEU A 67 -28.78 14.74 -18.17
CA LEU A 67 -29.94 15.45 -17.62
C LEU A 67 -29.65 16.95 -17.71
#